data_AF-A0A2R5L244-F1
#
_entry.id   AF-A0A2R5L244-F1
#
_cell.length_a   1.000
_cell.length_b   1.000
_cell.length_c   1.000
_cell.angle_alpha   90.00
_cell.angle_beta   90.00
_cell.angle_gamma   90.00
#
_symmetry.space_group_name_H-M   'P 1'
#
loop_
_entity.id
_entity.type
_entity.pdbx_description
1 polymer ?
#
loop_
_entity_poly.entity_id
_entity_poly.type
_entity_poly.pdbx_seq_one_letter_code
_entity_poly.pdbx_strand_id
1 'polypeptide(L)'
;CLVFCHVANLRVSEDGCEYTGAILGLGADPSNGYPLYPDEDIELSFDVDINNNDLEKINKVRYLLSSLMCAPVGEAGALDPAARAARQTALRHALLQLMDEHRTYKKPDYSTTPYRWNVIPASRLLEPMSSPDEQLSHPSVYPLHCAVLLKQHTPHS
;
A
#
# COMPACT_ATOMS: atom_id res chain seq x y z
N CYS A 1 0.51 5.54 -8.33
CA CYS A 1 0.17 6.23 -7.07
C CYS A 1 0.53 5.44 -5.82
N LEU A 2 0.05 4.20 -5.65
CA LEU A 2 0.23 3.44 -4.40
C LEU A 2 1.69 3.14 -3.99
N VAL A 3 2.65 3.14 -4.93
CA VAL A 3 4.06 2.86 -4.61
C VAL A 3 4.70 3.97 -3.77
N PHE A 4 4.42 5.24 -4.07
CA PHE A 4 5.17 6.38 -3.51
C PHE A 4 4.35 7.25 -2.54
N CYS A 5 3.05 6.97 -2.37
CA CYS A 5 2.26 7.65 -1.35
C CYS A 5 2.78 7.34 0.06
N HIS A 6 2.61 8.25 1.02
CA HIS A 6 3.00 7.99 2.40
C HIS A 6 2.06 6.95 3.02
N VAL A 7 0.78 7.29 3.17
CA VAL A 7 -0.27 6.36 3.62
C VAL A 7 -1.33 6.22 2.53
N ALA A 8 -1.86 5.01 2.36
CA ALA A 8 -3.07 4.76 1.58
C ALA A 8 -4.09 4.01 2.44
N ASN A 9 -5.35 4.46 2.44
CA ASN A 9 -6.47 3.71 2.97
C ASN A 9 -7.39 3.27 1.82
N LEU A 10 -7.43 1.97 1.59
CA LEU A 10 -8.11 1.37 0.43
C LEU A 10 -9.62 1.54 0.52
N ARG A 11 -10.26 1.60 -0.65
CA ARG A 11 -11.71 1.56 -0.83
C ARG A 11 -12.11 0.23 -1.43
N VAL A 12 -13.28 -0.26 -1.02
CA VAL A 12 -13.91 -1.43 -1.61
C VAL A 12 -15.29 -1.06 -2.12
N SER A 13 -15.80 -1.84 -3.08
CA SER A 13 -17.17 -1.75 -3.57
C SER A 13 -18.19 -1.95 -2.44
N GLU A 14 -19.44 -1.55 -2.66
CA GLU A 14 -20.52 -1.68 -1.68
C GLU A 14 -20.76 -3.14 -1.24
N ASP A 15 -20.67 -4.08 -2.19
CA ASP A 15 -20.74 -5.51 -1.89
C ASP A 15 -19.49 -6.02 -1.15
N GLY A 16 -18.37 -5.30 -1.26
CA GLY A 16 -17.08 -5.60 -0.64
C GLY A 16 -16.26 -6.65 -1.37
N CYS A 17 -16.58 -6.93 -2.64
CA CYS A 17 -15.93 -7.96 -3.46
C CYS A 17 -14.69 -7.46 -4.21
N GLU A 18 -14.52 -6.15 -4.41
CA GLU A 18 -13.42 -5.59 -5.18
C GLU A 18 -12.86 -4.29 -4.59
N TYR A 19 -11.61 -3.97 -4.94
CA TYR A 19 -11.06 -2.64 -4.67
C TYR A 19 -11.56 -1.64 -5.69
N THR A 20 -11.95 -0.46 -5.23
CA THR A 20 -12.50 0.61 -6.07
C THR A 20 -11.62 1.85 -6.08
N GLY A 21 -10.70 1.97 -5.13
CA GLY A 21 -9.86 3.15 -4.99
C GLY A 21 -9.04 3.17 -3.71
N ALA A 22 -8.54 4.35 -3.37
CA ALA A 22 -7.87 4.66 -2.11
C ALA A 22 -7.95 6.16 -1.80
N ILE A 23 -7.93 6.51 -0.52
CA ILE A 23 -7.51 7.84 -0.08
C ILE A 23 -6.02 7.80 0.24
N LEU A 24 -5.27 8.75 -0.28
CA LEU A 24 -3.83 8.90 -0.10
C LEU A 24 -3.57 10.17 0.69
N GLY A 25 -2.58 10.14 1.59
CA GLY A 25 -2.23 11.32 2.38
C GLY A 25 -1.31 10.97 3.54
N LEU A 26 -1.42 11.75 4.62
CA LEU A 26 -0.64 11.56 5.85
C LEU A 26 -1.35 10.71 6.90
N GLY A 27 -2.57 10.26 6.61
CA GLY A 27 -3.37 9.44 7.51
C GLY A 27 -4.32 10.26 8.37
N ALA A 28 -4.87 9.58 9.38
CA ALA A 28 -5.82 10.16 10.31
C ALA A 28 -5.31 10.05 11.75
N ASP A 29 -5.79 10.95 12.60
CA ASP A 29 -5.55 10.92 14.03
C ASP A 29 -6.14 9.62 14.62
N PRO A 30 -5.33 8.76 15.26
CA PRO A 30 -5.80 7.50 15.83
C PRO A 30 -6.88 7.65 16.92
N SER A 31 -6.94 8.81 17.58
CA SER A 31 -7.86 9.06 18.70
C SER A 31 -9.29 9.36 18.26
N ASN A 32 -9.46 10.01 17.11
CA ASN A 32 -10.76 10.53 16.65
C ASN A 32 -11.08 10.18 15.18
N GLY A 33 -10.12 9.67 14.43
CA GLY A 33 -10.28 9.27 13.03
C GLY A 33 -10.34 10.42 12.01
N TYR A 34 -10.11 11.67 12.44
CA TYR A 34 -10.08 12.81 11.52
C TYR A 34 -8.78 12.83 10.71
N PRO A 35 -8.83 13.26 9.43
CA PRO A 35 -7.62 13.41 8.64
C PRO A 35 -6.64 14.38 9.31
N LEU A 36 -5.34 14.05 9.28
CA LEU A 36 -4.31 14.91 9.86
C LEU A 36 -4.13 16.21 9.06
N TYR A 37 -4.20 16.11 7.73
CA TYR A 37 -4.07 17.24 6.79
C TYR A 37 -5.07 17.07 5.64
N PRO A 38 -6.35 17.44 5.84
CA PRO A 38 -7.41 17.18 4.85
C PRO A 38 -7.14 17.80 3.47
N ASP A 39 -6.48 18.96 3.42
CA ASP A 39 -6.17 19.66 2.17
C ASP A 39 -5.10 18.94 1.32
N GLU A 40 -4.32 18.04 1.94
CA GLU A 40 -3.27 17.25 1.30
C GLU A 40 -3.73 15.82 0.96
N ASP A 41 -5.00 15.49 1.24
CA ASP A 41 -5.56 14.19 0.92
C ASP A 41 -5.98 14.11 -0.55
N ILE A 42 -5.70 12.98 -1.19
CA ILE A 42 -6.07 12.69 -2.57
C ILE A 42 -6.96 11.46 -2.60
N GLU A 43 -8.22 11.62 -3.03
CA GLU A 43 -9.10 10.49 -3.33
C GLU A 43 -8.83 9.98 -4.75
N LEU A 44 -8.51 8.70 -4.86
CA LEU A 44 -8.16 8.03 -6.11
C LEU A 44 -9.16 6.90 -6.37
N SER A 45 -9.84 6.92 -7.51
CA SER A 45 -10.60 5.78 -8.03
C SER A 45 -9.75 4.95 -8.97
N PHE A 46 -9.93 3.63 -8.96
CA PHE A 46 -9.23 2.70 -9.85
C PHE A 46 -10.05 2.43 -11.10
N ASP A 47 -9.42 2.60 -12.25
CA ASP A 47 -9.89 2.22 -13.59
C ASP A 47 -9.39 0.82 -14.01
N VAL A 48 -8.74 0.12 -13.09
CA VAL A 48 -8.23 -1.23 -13.29
C VAL A 48 -8.50 -2.09 -12.06
N ASP A 49 -8.59 -3.40 -12.29
CA ASP A 49 -8.69 -4.37 -11.20
C ASP A 49 -7.36 -4.48 -10.47
N ILE A 50 -7.39 -4.15 -9.18
CA ILE A 50 -6.31 -4.38 -8.22
C ILE A 50 -6.77 -5.50 -7.30
N ASN A 51 -5.86 -6.39 -6.88
CA ASN A 51 -6.15 -7.44 -5.90
C ASN A 51 -5.06 -7.50 -4.81
N ASN A 52 -5.19 -8.46 -3.88
CA ASN A 52 -4.24 -8.60 -2.77
C ASN A 52 -2.81 -8.95 -3.25
N ASN A 53 -2.67 -9.71 -4.34
CA ASN A 53 -1.37 -10.02 -4.92
C ASN A 53 -0.71 -8.79 -5.57
N ASP A 54 -1.48 -7.87 -6.16
CA ASP A 54 -0.95 -6.55 -6.56
C ASP A 54 -0.41 -5.76 -5.36
N LEU A 55 -1.16 -5.74 -4.25
CA LEU A 55 -0.75 -5.05 -3.03
C LEU A 55 0.51 -5.66 -2.42
N GLU A 56 0.66 -6.99 -2.46
CA GLU A 56 1.90 -7.66 -2.03
C GLU A 56 3.10 -7.25 -2.90
N LYS A 57 2.94 -7.20 -4.22
CA LYS A 57 3.99 -6.72 -5.14
C LYS A 57 4.34 -5.25 -4.86
N ILE A 58 3.35 -4.40 -4.62
CA ILE A 58 3.54 -2.99 -4.25
C ILE A 58 4.27 -2.89 -2.90
N ASN A 59 3.86 -3.67 -1.90
CA ASN A 59 4.49 -3.70 -0.58
C ASN A 59 5.94 -4.17 -0.65
N LYS A 60 6.26 -5.15 -1.50
CA LYS A 60 7.64 -5.57 -1.76
C LYS A 60 8.49 -4.41 -2.28
N VAL A 61 7.97 -3.64 -3.24
CA VAL A 61 8.67 -2.43 -3.74
C VAL A 61 8.85 -1.39 -2.63
N ARG A 62 7.80 -1.12 -1.85
CA ARG A 62 7.83 -0.15 -0.74
C ARG A 62 8.84 -0.55 0.34
N TYR A 63 8.88 -1.82 0.71
CA TYR A 63 9.86 -2.38 1.64
C TYR A 63 11.29 -2.20 1.14
N LEU A 64 11.56 -2.58 -0.12
CA LEU A 64 12.89 -2.44 -0.72
C LEU A 64 13.33 -0.97 -0.82
N LEU A 65 12.40 -0.05 -1.12
CA LEU A 65 12.66 1.39 -1.10
C LEU A 65 12.99 1.88 0.31
N SER A 66 12.13 1.64 1.28
CA SER A 66 12.33 2.07 2.67
C SER A 66 13.63 1.53 3.24
N SER A 67 13.94 0.26 2.99
CA SER A 67 15.15 -0.37 3.50
C SER A 67 16.45 0.15 2.85
N LEU A 68 16.39 0.73 1.65
CA LEU A 68 17.52 1.43 1.02
C LEU A 68 17.66 2.88 1.52
N MET A 69 16.55 3.50 1.92
CA MET A 69 16.49 4.90 2.39
C MET A 69 16.84 5.03 3.88
N CYS A 70 16.41 4.08 4.71
CA CYS A 70 16.62 4.09 6.16
C CYS A 70 18.01 3.58 6.59
N ALA A 71 18.91 3.25 5.65
CA ALA A 71 20.29 2.85 5.93
C ALA A 71 21.26 4.02 5.63
N PRO A 72 21.53 4.92 6.59
CA PRO A 72 22.49 6.01 6.39
C PRO A 72 23.88 5.45 6.11
N VAL A 73 24.58 6.05 5.14
CA VAL A 73 25.92 5.65 4.74
C VAL A 73 26.90 5.98 5.86
N GLY A 74 27.60 4.97 6.39
CA GLY A 74 28.69 5.15 7.37
C GLY A 74 28.33 4.93 8.84
N GLU A 75 27.10 4.50 9.16
CA GLU A 75 26.70 4.13 10.52
C GLU A 75 26.62 2.61 10.72
N ALA A 76 26.66 2.16 11.98
CA ALA A 76 26.42 0.77 12.35
C ALA A 76 25.00 0.35 11.91
N GLY A 77 24.89 -0.55 10.95
CA GLY A 77 23.62 -0.95 10.32
C GLY A 77 23.48 -0.53 8.85
N ALA A 78 24.44 0.24 8.31
CA ALA A 78 24.53 0.47 6.88
C ALA A 78 24.75 -0.86 6.14
N LEU A 79 23.95 -1.10 5.09
CA LEU A 79 24.21 -2.22 4.17
C LEU A 79 25.61 -2.07 3.58
N ASP A 80 26.39 -3.15 3.60
CA ASP A 80 27.63 -3.17 2.85
C ASP A 80 27.37 -2.91 1.34
N PRO A 81 28.38 -2.47 0.58
CA PRO A 81 28.18 -2.13 -0.84
C PRO A 81 27.58 -3.26 -1.68
N ALA A 82 27.93 -4.52 -1.40
CA ALA A 82 27.40 -5.67 -2.13
C ALA A 82 25.92 -5.94 -1.77
N ALA A 83 25.57 -5.90 -0.48
CA ALA A 83 24.20 -6.02 -0.01
C ALA A 83 23.31 -4.88 -0.54
N ARG A 84 23.84 -3.65 -0.59
CA ARG A 84 23.16 -2.50 -1.20
C ARG A 84 22.93 -2.71 -2.70
N ALA A 85 23.94 -3.15 -3.44
CA ALA A 85 23.81 -3.43 -4.88
C ALA A 85 22.81 -4.55 -5.17
N ALA A 86 22.84 -5.63 -4.38
CA ALA A 86 21.87 -6.72 -4.47
C ALA A 86 20.44 -6.23 -4.22
N ARG A 87 20.25 -5.37 -3.21
CA ARG A 87 18.94 -4.80 -2.88
C ARG A 87 18.44 -3.80 -3.92
N GLN A 88 19.32 -2.99 -4.50
CA GLN A 88 18.99 -2.12 -5.66
C GLN A 88 18.56 -2.96 -6.88
N THR A 89 19.24 -4.08 -7.13
CA THR A 89 18.89 -5.02 -8.21
C THR A 89 17.51 -5.64 -7.97
N ALA A 90 17.24 -6.09 -6.73
CA ALA A 90 15.94 -6.63 -6.35
C ALA A 90 14.81 -5.58 -6.50
N LEU A 91 15.07 -4.32 -6.10
CA LEU A 91 14.12 -3.22 -6.28
C LEU A 91 13.84 -2.98 -7.77
N ARG A 92 14.88 -2.90 -8.59
CA ARG A 92 14.74 -2.72 -10.05
C ARG A 92 13.89 -3.84 -10.65
N HIS A 93 14.16 -5.09 -10.31
CA HIS A 93 13.37 -6.22 -10.80
C HIS A 93 11.91 -6.15 -10.34
N ALA A 94 11.66 -5.86 -9.05
CA ALA A 94 10.31 -5.75 -8.51
C ALA A 94 9.50 -4.61 -9.18
N LEU A 95 10.13 -3.45 -9.43
CA LEU A 95 9.51 -2.35 -10.15
C LEU A 95 9.17 -2.71 -11.59
N LEU A 96 10.10 -3.33 -12.31
CA LEU A 96 9.87 -3.75 -13.71
C LEU A 96 8.74 -4.78 -13.79
N GLN A 97 8.70 -5.77 -12.88
CA GLN A 97 7.61 -6.73 -12.80
C GLN A 97 6.26 -6.05 -12.52
N LEU A 98 6.22 -5.08 -11.61
CA LEU A 98 4.98 -4.37 -11.29
C LEU A 98 4.46 -3.52 -12.48
N MET A 99 5.38 -2.95 -13.26
CA MET A 99 5.08 -2.15 -14.45
C MET A 99 4.62 -3.01 -15.63
N ASP A 100 5.13 -4.23 -15.75
CA ASP A 100 4.77 -5.19 -16.81
C ASP A 100 3.43 -5.89 -16.54
N GLU A 101 2.88 -5.75 -15.34
CA GLU A 101 1.62 -6.38 -14.95
C GLU A 101 0.44 -5.82 -15.76
N HIS A 102 -0.15 -6.68 -16.59
CA HIS A 102 -1.40 -6.38 -17.27
C HIS A 102 -2.58 -6.49 -16.31
N ARG A 103 -3.31 -5.39 -16.14
CA ARG A 103 -4.53 -5.34 -15.32
C ARG A 103 -5.75 -5.17 -16.20
N THR A 104 -6.83 -5.83 -15.82
CA THR A 104 -8.12 -5.69 -16.50
C THR A 104 -8.64 -4.29 -16.29
N TYR A 105 -8.98 -3.59 -17.37
CA TYR A 105 -9.65 -2.30 -17.28
C TYR A 105 -11.07 -2.49 -16.75
N LYS A 106 -11.50 -1.60 -15.87
CA LYS A 106 -12.88 -1.48 -15.44
C LYS A 106 -13.32 -0.02 -15.38
N LYS A 107 -14.63 0.20 -15.37
CA LYS A 107 -15.16 1.53 -15.12
C LYS A 107 -14.84 1.93 -13.67
N PRO A 108 -14.27 3.13 -13.43
CA PRO A 108 -14.07 3.63 -12.08
C PRO A 108 -15.37 3.66 -11.28
N ASP A 109 -15.31 3.09 -10.08
CA ASP A 109 -16.33 3.27 -9.06
C ASP A 109 -15.84 4.33 -8.06
N TYR A 110 -16.73 5.25 -7.70
CA TYR A 110 -16.39 6.41 -6.87
C TYR A 110 -16.84 6.14 -5.44
N SER A 111 -15.98 6.49 -4.47
CA SER A 111 -16.30 6.30 -3.06
C SER A 111 -17.58 7.05 -2.67
N THR A 112 -18.51 6.37 -2.02
CA THR A 112 -19.70 6.98 -1.40
C THR A 112 -19.38 7.79 -0.15
N THR A 113 -18.15 7.65 0.37
CA THR A 113 -17.62 8.35 1.55
C THR A 113 -16.26 8.99 1.23
N PRO A 114 -16.22 9.95 0.28
CA PRO A 114 -14.96 10.54 -0.17
C PRO A 114 -14.28 11.30 0.98
N TYR A 115 -12.94 11.30 0.98
CA TYR A 115 -12.10 12.00 1.97
C TYR A 115 -12.25 11.53 3.43
N ARG A 116 -12.93 10.40 3.67
CA ARG A 116 -13.00 9.79 5.01
C ARG A 116 -11.95 8.71 5.18
N TRP A 117 -11.14 8.81 6.22
CA TRP A 117 -10.22 7.74 6.59
C TRP A 117 -10.92 6.65 7.42
N ASN A 118 -10.33 5.47 7.46
CA ASN A 118 -10.72 4.36 8.34
C ASN A 118 -12.17 3.88 8.18
N VAL A 119 -12.71 3.95 6.94
CA VAL A 119 -14.07 3.50 6.62
C VAL A 119 -14.21 1.97 6.68
N ILE A 120 -13.10 1.25 6.47
CA ILE A 120 -13.07 -0.21 6.55
C ILE A 120 -12.73 -0.60 8.00
N PRO A 121 -13.54 -1.46 8.64
CA PRO A 121 -13.29 -1.88 10.01
C PRO A 121 -12.00 -2.72 10.11
N ALA A 122 -11.27 -2.59 11.22
CA ALA A 122 -10.00 -3.28 11.46
C ALA A 122 -10.09 -4.80 11.32
N SER A 123 -11.24 -5.40 11.65
CA SER A 123 -11.49 -6.85 11.51
C SER A 123 -11.46 -7.35 10.05
N ARG A 124 -11.55 -6.44 9.07
CA ARG A 124 -11.43 -6.75 7.65
C ARG A 124 -10.06 -6.39 7.08
N LEU A 125 -9.17 -5.78 7.87
CA LEU A 125 -7.82 -5.45 7.40
C LEU A 125 -6.93 -6.68 7.52
N LEU A 126 -6.10 -6.88 6.49
CA LEU A 126 -5.08 -7.91 6.43
C LEU A 126 -3.74 -7.19 6.51
N GLU A 127 -3.09 -7.33 7.66
CA GLU A 127 -1.77 -6.73 7.88
C GLU A 127 -0.74 -7.36 6.94
N PRO A 128 0.18 -6.56 6.39
CA PRO A 128 1.23 -7.07 5.54
C PRO A 128 2.13 -8.01 6.34
N MET A 129 2.38 -9.20 5.79
CA MET A 129 3.32 -10.16 6.37
C MET A 129 4.68 -9.48 6.52
N SER A 130 5.05 -9.20 7.76
CA SER A 130 6.38 -8.73 8.14
C SER A 130 7.03 -9.91 8.85
N SER A 131 8.09 -10.51 8.30
CA SER A 131 8.87 -11.42 9.13
C SER A 131 9.51 -10.61 10.27
N PRO A 132 9.70 -11.17 11.48
CA PRO A 132 10.32 -10.45 12.60
C PRO A 132 11.71 -9.88 12.24
N ASP A 133 12.44 -10.55 11.34
CA ASP A 133 13.75 -10.12 10.84
C ASP A 133 13.68 -9.00 9.78
N GLU A 134 12.50 -8.73 9.20
CA GLU A 134 12.25 -7.68 8.21
C GLU A 134 11.68 -6.39 8.83
N GLN A 135 11.45 -6.36 10.15
CA GLN A 135 11.10 -5.12 10.82
C GLN A 135 12.30 -4.17 10.78
N LEU A 136 12.17 -3.12 9.96
CA LEU A 136 13.14 -2.04 9.95
C LEU A 136 13.28 -1.48 11.37
N SER A 137 14.53 -1.32 11.83
CA SER A 137 14.84 -0.72 13.14
C SER A 137 14.38 0.74 13.27
N HIS A 138 14.00 1.35 12.15
CA HIS A 138 13.53 2.73 12.04
C HIS A 138 12.14 2.79 11.38
N PRO A 139 11.35 3.84 11.65
CA PRO A 139 10.07 4.04 10.98
C PRO A 139 10.27 4.02 9.46
N SER A 140 9.51 3.16 8.77
CA SER A 140 9.55 3.01 7.32
C SER A 140 9.06 4.30 6.66
N VAL A 141 9.86 4.87 5.75
CA VAL A 141 9.45 6.06 4.95
C VAL A 141 8.16 5.78 4.16
N TYR A 142 8.02 4.54 3.68
CA TYR A 142 6.84 4.02 3.02
C TYR A 142 6.24 2.87 3.85
N PRO A 143 5.31 3.17 4.78
CA PRO A 143 4.55 2.14 5.48
C PRO A 143 3.91 1.14 4.51
N LEU A 144 3.91 -0.14 4.85
CA LEU A 144 3.29 -1.15 4.01
C LEU A 144 1.76 -1.00 4.05
N HIS A 145 1.11 -1.23 2.91
CA HIS A 145 -0.33 -1.16 2.81
C HIS A 145 -0.98 -2.37 3.48
N CYS A 146 -1.99 -2.13 4.31
CA CYS A 146 -2.90 -3.18 4.73
C CYS A 146 -3.81 -3.54 3.57
N ALA A 147 -3.89 -4.83 3.24
CA ALA A 147 -4.91 -5.33 2.34
C ALA A 147 -6.27 -5.41 3.07
N VAL A 148 -7.31 -5.72 2.33
CA VAL A 148 -8.67 -5.91 2.81
C VAL A 148 -9.11 -7.33 2.50
N LEU A 149 -9.78 -7.95 3.45
CA LEU A 149 -10.51 -9.19 3.25
C LEU A 149 -11.72 -8.91 2.36
N LEU A 150 -11.55 -9.17 1.07
CA LEU A 150 -12.61 -9.09 0.05
C LEU A 150 -13.58 -10.25 0.24
N LYS A 151 -14.86 -9.97 0.01
CA LYS A 151 -15.90 -11.01 0.00
C LYS A 151 -15.83 -11.80 -1.31
N GLN A 152 -16.26 -13.05 -1.26
CA GLN A 152 -16.46 -13.83 -2.48
C GLN A 152 -17.71 -13.32 -3.19
N HIS A 153 -17.59 -13.09 -4.51
CA HIS A 153 -18.72 -12.75 -5.35
C HIS A 153 -19.74 -13.88 -5.27
N THR A 154 -20.85 -13.65 -4.59
CA THR A 154 -21.97 -14.60 -4.53
C THR A 154 -22.90 -14.24 -5.67
N PRO A 155 -22.94 -15.00 -6.78
CA PRO A 155 -23.91 -14.73 -7.83
C PRO A 155 -25.31 -14.89 -7.23
N HIS A 156 -26.12 -13.84 -7.29
CA HIS A 156 -27.52 -13.90 -6.89
C HIS A 156 -28.22 -15.02 -7.67
N SER A 157 -28.74 -16.01 -6.93
CA SER A 157 -29.65 -17.06 -7.44
C SER A 157 -31.08 -16.57 -7.41
#